data_AF-A0A319BP86-F1
#
_entry.id   AF-A0A319BP86-F1
#
_cell.length_a   1.000
_cell.length_b   1.000
_cell.length_c   1.000
_cell.angle_alpha   90.00
_cell.angle_beta   90.00
_cell.angle_gamma   90.00
#
_symmetry.space_group_name_H-M   'P 1'
#
loop_
_entity.id
_entity.type
_entity.pdbx_description
1 polymer ?
#
loop_
_entity_poly.entity_id
_entity_poly.type
_entity_poly.pdbx_seq_one_letter_code
_entity_poly.pdbx_strand_id
1 'polypeptide(L)'
;MPVFQYSPLDQGPFSTRILRLLPSKNRAAPIACQLSNYSLLDDTAQEYDALSYVWGDKADGQLRGYEFERTLWVDAICIDQNNMREKEKQIQNMARIYEQASQVMVWLGEEADNSTQALEAIREAAEGVFAGEAFNLPSDSIPTEGVKSLFQRTWFYRMWIQCGPVRMSGYTFATGIQAWGSYAGPSVLSTTHLIRGAIFRPQYGTHSMKKLSLSELVDMHHTNEASILHDKIYALLGLSSDAHKAPGLLPNYQVPWEHLFQRLIWFFLDKHVKVKTWPGREIASIQSSGWVLGLIVTAEETHTKTFLQVLLTGEAKMDYKKAWKVRWTMGKSVESIKQYDIVCLLQGVSDPSIIRYSDGCFRVIVLRAVLRKTDVADNADLEKIRSEKNRPALNFHLVWGWKEQLLTSLDILDLAAEAVGTKSAIEKVLWDTNVAMHETACNCQNIYWQAMLATEDILRLFTERLGFQHPKTWLAFYSLALLYSKGNIGAERIPLLNFDRTKARDILGLCGIQHHFEKNLALLVGRNYQRRMYIDEPDFISGSMEVPQHIKLQRALKDLLRETKHRPTMKLDPLF
;
A
#
# COMPACT_ATOMS: atom_id res chain seq x y z
N MET A 1 -27.49 37.72 10.38
CA MET A 1 -28.50 36.77 10.92
C MET A 1 -27.97 36.16 12.20
N PRO A 2 -28.81 35.77 13.17
CA PRO A 2 -28.35 34.95 14.29
C PRO A 2 -27.79 33.62 13.75
N VAL A 3 -26.72 33.13 14.38
CA VAL A 3 -26.14 31.82 14.05
C VAL A 3 -27.11 30.74 14.51
N PHE A 4 -27.38 29.73 13.67
CA PHE A 4 -28.20 28.58 14.04
C PHE A 4 -27.55 27.85 15.23
N GLN A 5 -28.31 27.60 16.29
CA GLN A 5 -27.84 26.85 17.45
C GLN A 5 -28.35 25.41 17.39
N TYR A 6 -27.43 24.46 17.44
CA TYR A 6 -27.73 23.04 17.46
C TYR A 6 -28.34 22.63 18.80
N SER A 7 -29.48 21.92 18.77
CA SER A 7 -29.96 21.15 19.91
C SER A 7 -29.04 19.94 20.15
N PRO A 8 -28.69 19.60 21.40
CA PRO A 8 -27.94 18.39 21.71
C PRO A 8 -28.58 17.11 21.13
N LEU A 9 -27.74 16.09 20.90
CA LEU A 9 -28.18 14.76 20.53
C LEU A 9 -28.46 13.95 21.81
N ASP A 10 -29.73 13.92 22.22
CA ASP A 10 -30.16 13.40 23.52
C ASP A 10 -30.21 11.86 23.60
N GLN A 11 -30.12 11.16 22.47
CA GLN A 11 -30.46 9.72 22.33
C GLN A 11 -29.26 8.76 22.38
N GLY A 12 -28.16 9.15 23.04
CA GLY A 12 -26.99 8.28 23.20
C GLY A 12 -26.15 8.11 21.92
N PRO A 13 -25.28 7.08 21.84
CA PRO A 13 -24.21 7.01 20.83
C PRO A 13 -24.69 6.78 19.40
N PHE A 14 -25.91 6.26 19.20
CA PHE A 14 -26.46 5.86 17.90
C PHE A 14 -27.59 6.81 17.46
N SER A 15 -27.30 8.10 17.42
CA SER A 15 -28.23 9.13 16.95
C SER A 15 -27.54 10.11 16.01
N THR A 16 -28.30 10.72 15.11
CA THR A 16 -27.89 11.78 14.18
C THR A 16 -29.00 12.83 14.11
N ARG A 17 -28.80 13.91 13.35
CA ARG A 17 -29.92 14.74 12.86
C ARG A 17 -30.23 14.41 11.40
N ILE A 18 -31.46 14.70 10.99
CA ILE A 18 -31.97 14.57 9.63
C ILE A 18 -32.60 15.91 9.21
N LEU A 19 -32.34 16.30 7.95
CA LEU A 19 -32.74 17.55 7.35
C LEU A 19 -33.99 17.37 6.50
N ARG A 20 -35.10 17.98 6.91
CA ARG A 20 -36.32 18.08 6.10
C ARG A 20 -36.28 19.36 5.27
N LEU A 21 -35.95 19.23 3.99
CA LEU A 21 -35.87 20.32 3.02
C LEU A 21 -37.28 20.66 2.51
N LEU A 22 -37.73 21.89 2.73
CA LEU A 22 -39.09 22.33 2.37
C LEU A 22 -39.18 22.70 0.87
N PRO A 23 -40.31 22.39 0.20
CA PRO A 23 -40.49 22.69 -1.22
C PRO A 23 -40.66 24.20 -1.46
N SER A 24 -40.42 24.62 -2.70
CA SER A 24 -40.78 25.98 -3.16
C SER A 24 -41.02 25.99 -4.66
N LYS A 25 -42.11 26.66 -5.07
CA LYS A 25 -42.41 26.89 -6.49
C LYS A 25 -41.44 27.87 -7.16
N ASN A 26 -40.82 28.76 -6.39
CA ASN A 26 -39.78 29.67 -6.89
C ASN A 26 -38.39 29.12 -6.52
N ARG A 27 -37.60 28.74 -7.54
CA ARG A 27 -36.23 28.25 -7.37
C ARG A 27 -35.27 29.30 -6.77
N ALA A 28 -35.53 30.60 -6.98
CA ALA A 28 -34.76 31.70 -6.42
C ALA A 28 -35.20 32.13 -5.00
N ALA A 29 -36.28 31.54 -4.44
CA ALA A 29 -36.66 31.81 -3.06
C ALA A 29 -35.60 31.24 -2.09
N PRO A 30 -35.35 31.85 -0.92
CA PRO A 30 -34.44 31.31 0.09
C PRO A 30 -34.72 29.84 0.42
N ILE A 31 -33.66 29.08 0.70
CA ILE A 31 -33.79 27.69 1.14
C ILE A 31 -34.34 27.68 2.57
N ALA A 32 -35.40 26.90 2.80
CA ALA A 32 -35.99 26.69 4.11
C ALA A 32 -35.98 25.20 4.45
N CYS A 33 -35.63 24.86 5.67
CA CYS A 33 -35.47 23.48 6.12
C CYS A 33 -35.71 23.36 7.63
N GLN A 34 -36.03 22.15 8.08
CA GLN A 34 -36.15 21.79 9.48
C GLN A 34 -35.14 20.69 9.81
N LEU A 35 -34.66 20.67 11.05
CA LEU A 35 -33.66 19.71 11.51
C LEU A 35 -34.20 18.97 12.73
N SER A 36 -34.20 17.64 12.70
CA SER A 36 -34.76 16.79 13.75
C SER A 36 -33.80 15.67 14.16
N ASN A 37 -33.75 15.35 15.45
CA ASN A 37 -32.99 14.20 15.95
C ASN A 37 -33.59 12.88 15.41
N TYR A 38 -32.73 11.94 15.06
CA TYR A 38 -33.06 10.65 14.45
C TYR A 38 -32.25 9.53 15.13
N SER A 39 -32.94 8.45 15.51
CA SER A 39 -32.36 7.26 16.11
C SER A 39 -31.87 6.31 15.02
N LEU A 40 -30.59 5.92 15.07
CA LEU A 40 -30.04 4.90 14.17
C LEU A 40 -30.37 3.48 14.66
N LEU A 41 -30.97 3.32 15.85
CA LEU A 41 -31.28 2.01 16.43
C LEU A 41 -32.56 1.38 15.86
N ASP A 42 -33.46 2.18 15.31
CA ASP A 42 -34.80 1.75 14.91
C ASP A 42 -34.82 1.35 13.43
N ASP A 43 -34.83 0.05 13.14
CA ASP A 43 -34.93 -0.50 11.77
C ASP A 43 -36.25 -0.15 11.05
N THR A 44 -37.18 0.53 11.72
CA THR A 44 -38.48 1.00 11.22
C THR A 44 -38.53 2.50 10.95
N ALA A 45 -37.44 3.25 11.20
CA ALA A 45 -37.45 4.71 11.17
C ALA A 45 -37.30 5.31 9.76
N GLN A 46 -38.40 5.89 9.27
CA GLN A 46 -38.49 6.98 8.29
C GLN A 46 -37.34 7.13 7.27
N GLU A 47 -37.61 6.75 6.02
CA GLU A 47 -36.70 6.85 4.87
C GLU A 47 -36.07 8.25 4.69
N TYR A 48 -34.76 8.26 4.43
CA TYR A 48 -33.98 9.45 4.09
C TYR A 48 -32.94 9.16 3.01
N ASP A 49 -32.67 10.16 2.17
CA ASP A 49 -31.56 10.12 1.22
C ASP A 49 -30.29 10.69 1.89
N ALA A 50 -29.15 10.00 1.81
CA ALA A 50 -27.88 10.57 2.27
C ALA A 50 -27.21 11.35 1.12
N LEU A 51 -26.81 12.60 1.36
CA LEU A 51 -25.99 13.37 0.42
C LEU A 51 -24.51 13.16 0.70
N SER A 52 -23.72 13.04 -0.37
CA SER A 52 -22.27 12.96 -0.36
C SER A 52 -21.75 14.13 -1.23
N TYR A 53 -20.89 15.01 -0.68
CA TYR A 53 -20.40 16.20 -1.40
C TYR A 53 -19.03 16.80 -0.96
N VAL A 54 -18.48 17.68 -1.82
CA VAL A 54 -17.29 18.53 -1.58
C VAL A 54 -17.72 19.84 -0.96
N TRP A 55 -17.01 20.25 0.08
CA TRP A 55 -17.24 21.50 0.78
C TRP A 55 -16.60 22.67 0.04
N GLY A 56 -17.30 23.81 0.00
CA GLY A 56 -16.80 25.08 -0.54
C GLY A 56 -17.39 25.47 -1.89
N ASP A 57 -17.88 24.51 -2.67
CA ASP A 57 -18.58 24.78 -3.93
C ASP A 57 -20.00 25.31 -3.66
N LYS A 58 -20.46 26.22 -4.54
CA LYS A 58 -21.83 26.74 -4.53
C LYS A 58 -22.78 25.66 -5.03
N ALA A 59 -23.28 24.83 -4.12
CA ALA A 59 -24.44 24.00 -4.40
C ALA A 59 -25.69 24.89 -4.49
N ASP A 60 -26.00 25.37 -5.70
CA ASP A 60 -27.30 25.96 -5.99
C ASP A 60 -28.42 24.95 -5.65
N GLY A 61 -29.60 25.47 -5.25
CA GLY A 61 -30.67 24.70 -4.59
C GLY A 61 -31.42 23.65 -5.45
N GLN A 62 -30.73 22.98 -6.37
CA GLN A 62 -31.25 22.02 -7.34
C GLN A 62 -31.91 20.78 -6.71
N LEU A 63 -31.54 20.43 -5.47
CA LEU A 63 -32.15 19.33 -4.71
C LEU A 63 -33.55 19.66 -4.14
N ARG A 64 -33.96 20.94 -4.12
CA ARG A 64 -35.27 21.34 -3.59
C ARG A 64 -36.40 20.94 -4.56
N GLY A 65 -37.36 20.18 -4.06
CA GLY A 65 -38.57 19.84 -4.80
C GLY A 65 -39.47 21.07 -5.05
N TYR A 66 -40.18 21.05 -6.17
CA TYR A 66 -41.15 22.09 -6.53
C TYR A 66 -42.41 22.02 -5.65
N GLU A 67 -42.90 20.82 -5.37
CA GLU A 67 -44.12 20.55 -4.59
C GLU A 67 -43.92 19.55 -3.43
N PHE A 68 -42.87 18.74 -3.45
CA PHE A 68 -42.58 17.75 -2.41
C PHE A 68 -41.36 18.14 -1.59
N GLU A 69 -41.47 17.98 -0.28
CA GLU A 69 -40.35 18.00 0.65
C GLU A 69 -39.40 16.82 0.42
N ARG A 70 -38.16 16.95 0.90
CA ARG A 70 -37.20 15.84 0.93
C ARG A 70 -36.59 15.66 2.30
N THR A 71 -36.46 14.41 2.72
CA THR A 71 -35.76 13.99 3.92
C THR A 71 -34.33 13.62 3.54
N LEU A 72 -33.36 14.42 4.00
CA LEU A 72 -31.95 14.33 3.61
C LEU A 72 -31.05 14.16 4.84
N TRP A 73 -29.93 13.47 4.68
CA TRP A 73 -28.79 13.59 5.58
C TRP A 73 -27.65 14.34 4.87
N VAL A 74 -27.13 15.40 5.47
CA VAL A 74 -26.08 16.27 4.88
C VAL A 74 -25.06 16.60 5.97
N ASP A 75 -23.82 16.12 5.85
CA ASP A 75 -22.81 16.13 6.93
C ASP A 75 -22.57 17.51 7.59
N ALA A 76 -22.42 18.59 6.81
CA ALA A 76 -22.17 19.94 7.35
C ALA A 76 -23.41 20.62 7.93
N ILE A 77 -24.60 20.05 7.76
CA ILE A 77 -25.85 20.57 8.31
C ILE A 77 -26.34 19.69 9.47
N CYS A 78 -26.28 18.37 9.34
CA CYS A 78 -26.75 17.41 10.34
C CYS A 78 -25.80 17.26 11.53
N ILE A 79 -24.49 17.42 11.32
CA ILE A 79 -23.45 17.39 12.37
C ILE A 79 -23.13 18.83 12.78
N ASP A 80 -23.06 19.11 14.08
CA ASP A 80 -22.47 20.35 14.58
C ASP A 80 -20.94 20.29 14.38
N GLN A 81 -20.49 20.90 13.28
CA GLN A 81 -19.08 20.92 12.90
C GLN A 81 -18.19 21.71 13.88
N ASN A 82 -18.77 22.52 14.77
CA ASN A 82 -18.04 23.24 15.81
C ASN A 82 -17.88 22.40 17.10
N ASN A 83 -18.64 21.30 17.24
CA ASN A 83 -18.59 20.41 18.39
C ASN A 83 -17.77 19.15 18.08
N MET A 84 -16.47 19.21 18.36
CA MET A 84 -15.54 18.09 18.10
C MET A 84 -16.00 16.75 18.70
N ARG A 85 -16.59 16.76 19.91
CA ARG A 85 -17.09 15.53 20.56
C ARG A 85 -18.33 14.95 19.87
N GLU A 86 -19.14 15.79 19.24
CA GLU A 86 -20.24 15.33 18.40
C GLU A 86 -19.69 14.77 17.08
N LYS A 87 -18.83 15.54 16.41
CA LYS A 87 -18.18 15.14 15.15
C LYS A 87 -17.49 13.78 15.25
N GLU A 88 -16.67 13.56 16.28
CA GLU A 88 -15.97 12.29 16.54
C GLU A 88 -16.93 11.09 16.72
N LYS A 89 -18.13 11.30 17.27
CA LYS A 89 -19.18 10.27 17.36
C LYS A 89 -19.89 10.07 16.03
N GLN A 90 -20.24 11.15 15.33
CA GLN A 90 -20.91 11.07 14.03
C GLN A 90 -20.05 10.35 12.99
N ILE A 91 -18.74 10.57 13.00
CA ILE A 91 -17.78 9.86 12.12
C ILE A 91 -17.83 8.34 12.33
N GLN A 92 -17.94 7.88 13.58
CA GLN A 92 -18.10 6.44 13.89
C GLN A 92 -19.44 5.89 13.38
N ASN A 93 -20.48 6.73 13.32
CA ASN A 93 -21.80 6.38 12.80
C ASN A 93 -21.92 6.49 11.26
N MET A 94 -20.97 7.13 10.56
CA MET A 94 -21.07 7.40 9.10
C MET A 94 -21.43 6.16 8.29
N ALA A 95 -20.77 5.03 8.53
CA ALA A 95 -21.06 3.80 7.81
C ALA A 95 -22.52 3.35 8.02
N ARG A 96 -23.03 3.42 9.26
CA ARG A 96 -24.42 3.08 9.58
C ARG A 96 -25.42 4.06 8.94
N ILE A 97 -25.10 5.36 8.92
CA ILE A 97 -25.91 6.40 8.27
C ILE A 97 -26.02 6.13 6.76
N TYR A 98 -24.89 5.93 6.07
CA TYR A 98 -24.90 5.63 4.64
C TYR A 98 -25.42 4.21 4.32
N GLU A 99 -25.43 3.28 5.27
CA GLU A 99 -26.04 1.94 5.17
C GLU A 99 -27.57 2.00 5.31
N GLN A 100 -28.11 2.79 6.25
CA GLN A 100 -29.54 2.94 6.51
C GLN A 100 -30.27 3.91 5.56
N ALA A 101 -29.55 4.79 4.85
CA ALA A 101 -30.15 5.67 3.84
C ALA A 101 -30.78 4.89 2.66
N SER A 102 -31.99 5.27 2.24
CA SER A 102 -32.74 4.66 1.13
C SER A 102 -31.96 4.69 -0.19
N GLN A 103 -31.25 5.79 -0.43
CA GLN A 103 -30.28 5.95 -1.51
C GLN A 103 -29.19 6.93 -1.04
N VAL A 104 -27.98 6.75 -1.59
CA VAL A 104 -26.92 7.74 -1.45
C VAL A 104 -26.96 8.62 -2.68
N MET A 105 -27.42 9.85 -2.50
CA MET A 105 -27.25 10.92 -3.48
C MET A 105 -25.85 11.53 -3.35
N VAL A 106 -25.40 12.05 -4.47
CA VAL A 106 -24.02 12.37 -4.77
C VAL A 106 -24.16 13.63 -5.68
N TRP A 107 -23.28 14.67 -5.65
CA TRP A 107 -23.38 15.92 -6.50
C TRP A 107 -22.05 16.45 -7.16
N LEU A 108 -21.52 15.94 -8.31
CA LEU A 108 -20.12 16.05 -8.86
C LEU A 108 -19.45 17.46 -8.91
N GLY A 109 -20.22 18.51 -8.68
CA GLY A 109 -20.03 19.81 -9.30
C GLY A 109 -20.93 19.94 -10.54
N GLU A 110 -20.97 21.16 -11.06
CA GLU A 110 -21.86 21.56 -12.15
C GLU A 110 -21.51 20.88 -13.49
N GLU A 111 -22.38 21.07 -14.48
CA GLU A 111 -22.12 20.67 -15.86
C GLU A 111 -20.96 21.50 -16.43
N ALA A 112 -19.86 20.83 -16.76
CA ALA A 112 -18.64 21.43 -17.29
C ALA A 112 -17.83 20.36 -18.03
N ASP A 113 -16.95 20.76 -18.95
CA ASP A 113 -16.01 19.87 -19.64
C ASP A 113 -16.67 18.68 -20.35
N ASN A 114 -17.88 18.87 -20.89
CA ASN A 114 -18.71 17.83 -21.50
C ASN A 114 -19.07 16.67 -20.55
N SER A 115 -19.22 16.95 -19.25
CA SER A 115 -19.55 15.95 -18.23
C SER A 115 -20.85 15.17 -18.49
N THR A 116 -21.83 15.79 -19.15
CA THR A 116 -23.10 15.14 -19.49
C THR A 116 -22.90 14.07 -20.55
N GLN A 117 -22.16 14.39 -21.62
CA GLN A 117 -21.76 13.45 -22.67
C GLN A 117 -20.85 12.34 -22.12
N ALA A 118 -19.95 12.68 -21.19
CA ALA A 118 -19.10 11.71 -20.51
C ALA A 118 -19.88 10.71 -19.64
N LEU A 119 -20.88 11.19 -18.90
CA LEU A 119 -21.78 10.33 -18.11
C LEU A 119 -22.65 9.47 -19.04
N GLU A 120 -23.11 9.99 -20.17
CA GLU A 120 -23.89 9.21 -21.14
C GLU A 120 -23.05 8.11 -21.79
N ALA A 121 -21.80 8.39 -22.17
CA ALA A 121 -20.87 7.39 -22.70
C ALA A 121 -20.52 6.29 -21.67
N ILE A 122 -20.53 6.61 -20.38
CA ILE A 122 -20.43 5.61 -19.29
C ILE A 122 -21.73 4.78 -19.19
N ARG A 123 -22.91 5.37 -19.43
CA ARG A 123 -24.20 4.67 -19.46
C ARG A 123 -24.25 3.64 -20.58
N GLU A 124 -23.96 4.07 -21.80
CA GLU A 124 -23.97 3.24 -23.01
C GLU A 124 -22.97 2.07 -22.89
N ALA A 125 -21.75 2.34 -22.40
CA ALA A 125 -20.75 1.30 -22.16
C ALA A 125 -21.22 0.24 -21.13
N ALA A 126 -22.00 0.63 -20.11
CA ALA A 126 -22.57 -0.32 -19.18
C ALA A 126 -23.70 -1.17 -19.82
N GLU A 127 -24.50 -0.57 -20.70
CA GLU A 127 -25.61 -1.24 -21.38
C GLU A 127 -25.13 -2.29 -22.40
N GLY A 128 -24.06 -2.00 -23.16
CA GLY A 128 -23.42 -3.01 -24.02
C GLY A 128 -22.93 -4.22 -23.23
N VAL A 129 -22.35 -4.00 -22.05
CA VAL A 129 -21.92 -5.08 -21.14
C VAL A 129 -23.11 -5.89 -20.62
N PHE A 130 -24.25 -5.25 -20.32
CA PHE A 130 -25.48 -5.96 -19.94
C PHE A 130 -26.13 -6.72 -21.10
N ALA A 131 -25.94 -6.27 -22.34
CA ALA A 131 -26.35 -6.97 -23.56
C ALA A 131 -25.41 -8.15 -23.93
N GLY A 132 -24.29 -8.33 -23.24
CA GLY A 132 -23.31 -9.39 -23.49
C GLY A 132 -22.30 -9.06 -24.60
N GLU A 133 -22.21 -7.79 -25.00
CA GLU A 133 -21.21 -7.32 -25.94
C GLU A 133 -19.82 -7.23 -25.28
N ALA A 134 -18.76 -7.29 -26.09
CA ALA A 134 -17.41 -7.03 -25.59
C ALA A 134 -17.28 -5.57 -25.12
N PHE A 135 -16.31 -5.28 -24.24
CA PHE A 135 -15.95 -3.92 -23.81
C PHE A 135 -15.34 -3.11 -24.97
N ASN A 136 -16.15 -2.78 -25.96
CA ASN A 136 -15.81 -1.88 -27.06
C ASN A 136 -16.15 -0.45 -26.61
N LEU A 137 -15.22 0.48 -26.81
CA LEU A 137 -15.52 1.90 -26.75
C LEU A 137 -16.56 2.20 -27.86
N PRO A 138 -17.69 2.88 -27.57
CA PRO A 138 -18.61 3.28 -28.62
C PRO A 138 -17.91 4.16 -29.68
N SER A 139 -18.34 4.01 -30.93
CA SER A 139 -17.62 4.49 -32.13
C SER A 139 -17.29 5.99 -32.14
N ASP A 140 -16.01 6.33 -32.35
CA ASP A 140 -15.35 7.54 -32.91
C ASP A 140 -15.92 8.97 -32.66
N SER A 141 -16.94 9.12 -31.82
CA SER A 141 -17.73 10.35 -31.63
C SER A 141 -17.81 10.80 -30.18
N ILE A 142 -17.21 10.04 -29.26
CA ILE A 142 -17.23 10.32 -27.82
C ILE A 142 -16.15 11.35 -27.44
N PRO A 143 -16.46 12.36 -26.62
CA PRO A 143 -15.44 13.19 -26.00
C PRO A 143 -14.68 12.41 -24.91
N THR A 144 -13.68 11.61 -25.32
CA THR A 144 -12.70 10.97 -24.41
C THR A 144 -12.10 11.97 -23.42
N GLU A 145 -11.92 13.23 -23.85
CA GLU A 145 -11.44 14.32 -23.01
C GLU A 145 -12.44 14.71 -21.91
N GLY A 146 -13.74 14.59 -22.16
CA GLY A 146 -14.77 14.79 -21.15
C GLY A 146 -14.76 13.69 -20.09
N VAL A 147 -14.53 12.43 -20.48
CA VAL A 147 -14.37 11.31 -19.53
C VAL A 147 -13.11 11.49 -18.68
N LYS A 148 -11.98 11.89 -19.28
CA LYS A 148 -10.76 12.23 -18.51
C LYS A 148 -11.00 13.38 -17.53
N SER A 149 -11.61 14.47 -17.99
CA SER A 149 -11.91 15.64 -17.16
C SER A 149 -12.87 15.27 -16.02
N LEU A 150 -13.83 14.39 -16.27
CA LEU A 150 -14.68 13.79 -15.24
C LEU A 150 -13.84 13.09 -14.17
N PHE A 151 -12.95 12.17 -14.57
CA PHE A 151 -12.06 11.42 -13.66
C PHE A 151 -10.98 12.28 -12.96
N GLN A 152 -10.77 13.53 -13.41
CA GLN A 152 -9.92 14.51 -12.73
C GLN A 152 -10.67 15.32 -11.67
N ARG A 153 -12.01 15.28 -11.62
CA ARG A 153 -12.79 16.01 -10.61
C ARG A 153 -12.43 15.53 -9.20
N THR A 154 -12.28 16.48 -8.29
CA THR A 154 -11.79 16.28 -6.90
C THR A 154 -12.56 15.21 -6.13
N TRP A 155 -13.82 14.95 -6.48
CA TRP A 155 -14.59 13.85 -5.91
C TRP A 155 -13.81 12.53 -5.86
N PHE A 156 -13.35 12.04 -7.02
CA PHE A 156 -12.80 10.68 -7.14
C PHE A 156 -11.57 10.45 -6.25
N TYR A 157 -10.89 11.54 -5.89
CA TYR A 157 -9.70 11.53 -5.07
C TYR A 157 -10.02 11.62 -3.58
N ARG A 158 -11.22 12.01 -3.14
CA ARG A 158 -11.49 12.21 -1.69
C ARG A 158 -11.78 10.91 -0.96
N MET A 159 -11.58 10.94 0.36
CA MET A 159 -12.10 9.93 1.29
C MET A 159 -13.64 9.97 1.45
N TRP A 160 -14.29 11.08 1.06
CA TRP A 160 -15.73 11.32 1.15
C TRP A 160 -16.31 11.83 -0.19
N ILE A 161 -17.49 11.35 -0.56
CA ILE A 161 -17.88 11.02 -1.95
C ILE A 161 -18.93 12.02 -2.57
N GLN A 162 -19.22 12.09 -3.90
CA GLN A 162 -19.99 13.14 -4.65
C GLN A 162 -20.17 12.93 -6.23
N CYS A 163 -21.37 12.82 -6.87
CA CYS A 163 -21.60 12.53 -8.35
C CYS A 163 -22.68 13.38 -9.12
N GLY A 164 -22.65 13.58 -10.44
CA GLY A 164 -23.20 14.77 -11.15
C GLY A 164 -24.70 14.91 -11.48
N PRO A 165 -25.05 15.86 -12.39
CA PRO A 165 -26.44 16.20 -12.71
C PRO A 165 -27.21 15.12 -13.48
N VAL A 166 -26.53 14.12 -14.06
CA VAL A 166 -27.17 12.97 -14.73
C VAL A 166 -27.45 11.87 -13.72
N ARG A 167 -28.72 11.52 -13.53
CA ARG A 167 -29.15 10.50 -12.56
C ARG A 167 -28.89 9.09 -13.09
N MET A 168 -27.74 8.51 -12.72
CA MET A 168 -27.35 7.13 -13.04
C MET A 168 -27.30 6.26 -11.78
N SER A 169 -27.60 4.95 -11.90
CA SER A 169 -27.34 4.02 -10.79
C SER A 169 -25.83 3.83 -10.56
N GLY A 170 -25.41 3.72 -9.31
CA GLY A 170 -24.00 3.48 -8.98
C GLY A 170 -23.45 2.20 -9.63
N TYR A 171 -24.30 1.18 -9.84
CA TYR A 171 -23.89 -0.04 -10.54
C TYR A 171 -23.62 0.18 -12.03
N THR A 172 -24.51 0.90 -12.72
CA THR A 172 -24.33 1.29 -14.12
C THR A 172 -23.02 2.07 -14.26
N PHE A 173 -22.79 3.02 -13.35
CA PHE A 173 -21.58 3.84 -13.32
C PHE A 173 -20.30 3.01 -13.12
N ALA A 174 -20.27 2.15 -12.09
CA ALA A 174 -19.12 1.28 -11.79
C ALA A 174 -18.90 0.16 -12.82
N THR A 175 -19.91 -0.17 -13.63
CA THR A 175 -19.80 -1.11 -14.75
C THR A 175 -19.29 -0.41 -16.01
N GLY A 176 -19.85 0.76 -16.35
CA GLY A 176 -19.42 1.55 -17.50
C GLY A 176 -17.97 2.03 -17.41
N ILE A 177 -17.49 2.39 -16.22
CA ILE A 177 -16.08 2.76 -16.00
C ILE A 177 -15.09 1.65 -16.40
N GLN A 178 -15.51 0.38 -16.45
CA GLN A 178 -14.63 -0.70 -16.90
C GLN A 178 -14.20 -0.57 -18.37
N ALA A 179 -15.05 -0.02 -19.24
CA ALA A 179 -14.69 0.29 -20.63
C ALA A 179 -13.67 1.44 -20.72
N TRP A 180 -13.64 2.30 -19.70
CA TRP A 180 -12.79 3.48 -19.60
C TRP A 180 -11.61 3.29 -18.63
N GLY A 181 -11.34 2.05 -18.20
CA GLY A 181 -10.38 1.73 -17.14
C GLY A 181 -8.93 2.15 -17.41
N SER A 182 -8.55 2.34 -18.68
CA SER A 182 -7.25 2.88 -19.10
C SER A 182 -7.04 4.36 -18.78
N TYR A 183 -8.13 5.13 -18.57
CA TYR A 183 -8.10 6.54 -18.19
C TYR A 183 -8.38 6.76 -16.70
N ALA A 184 -8.84 5.73 -16.00
CA ALA A 184 -9.21 5.81 -14.59
C ALA A 184 -7.99 5.65 -13.68
N GLY A 185 -7.66 6.70 -12.91
CA GLY A 185 -6.60 6.65 -11.90
C GLY A 185 -6.95 5.72 -10.72
N PRO A 186 -5.98 5.34 -9.87
CA PRO A 186 -6.19 4.37 -8.79
C PRO A 186 -7.36 4.71 -7.86
N SER A 187 -7.55 5.99 -7.51
CA SER A 187 -8.65 6.46 -6.66
C SER A 187 -10.04 6.33 -7.30
N VAL A 188 -10.13 6.43 -8.64
CA VAL A 188 -11.35 6.14 -9.40
C VAL A 188 -11.69 4.65 -9.32
N LEU A 189 -10.67 3.80 -9.53
CA LEU A 189 -10.82 2.34 -9.51
C LEU A 189 -11.17 1.81 -8.10
N SER A 190 -10.57 2.34 -7.04
CA SER A 190 -10.92 1.94 -5.67
C SER A 190 -12.31 2.43 -5.25
N THR A 191 -12.70 3.65 -5.65
CA THR A 191 -14.06 4.18 -5.40
C THR A 191 -15.13 3.33 -6.11
N THR A 192 -14.91 2.97 -7.37
CA THR A 192 -15.85 2.11 -8.12
C THR A 192 -15.97 0.69 -7.55
N HIS A 193 -14.90 0.15 -6.94
CA HIS A 193 -14.99 -1.13 -6.22
C HIS A 193 -16.01 -1.08 -5.08
N LEU A 194 -15.98 -0.04 -4.25
CA LEU A 194 -16.94 0.14 -3.15
C LEU A 194 -18.37 0.30 -3.67
N ILE A 195 -18.56 1.12 -4.71
CA ILE A 195 -19.87 1.36 -5.33
C ILE A 195 -20.45 0.05 -5.90
N ARG A 196 -19.63 -0.78 -6.57
CA ARG A 196 -20.07 -2.08 -7.12
C ARG A 196 -20.43 -3.09 -6.02
N GLY A 197 -19.87 -2.98 -4.82
CA GLY A 197 -20.26 -3.81 -3.69
C GLY A 197 -21.70 -3.57 -3.22
N ALA A 198 -22.23 -2.35 -3.41
CA ALA A 198 -23.49 -1.89 -2.82
C ALA A 198 -24.77 -2.40 -3.51
N ILE A 199 -24.67 -3.15 -4.62
CA ILE A 199 -25.83 -3.62 -5.41
C ILE A 199 -26.72 -4.58 -4.59
N PHE A 200 -26.11 -5.38 -3.72
CA PHE A 200 -26.80 -6.43 -2.96
C PHE A 200 -27.50 -5.92 -1.69
N ARG A 201 -27.83 -4.62 -1.60
CA ARG A 201 -28.76 -4.11 -0.58
C ARG A 201 -30.17 -4.63 -0.90
N PRO A 202 -30.74 -5.57 -0.13
CA PRO A 202 -32.14 -5.94 -0.30
C PRO A 202 -32.99 -4.78 0.21
N GLN A 203 -34.10 -4.46 -0.46
CA GLN A 203 -35.07 -3.50 0.09
C GLN A 203 -35.64 -3.98 1.45
N TYR A 204 -35.58 -5.30 1.71
CA TYR A 204 -35.88 -5.90 3.01
C TYR A 204 -34.91 -7.07 3.29
N GLY A 205 -34.00 -6.91 4.25
CA GLY A 205 -33.17 -8.00 4.77
C GLY A 205 -31.71 -7.65 5.05
N THR A 206 -31.20 -8.03 6.22
CA THR A 206 -29.82 -7.80 6.68
C THR A 206 -28.80 -8.74 6.02
N HIS A 207 -28.52 -8.53 4.72
CA HIS A 207 -27.29 -9.07 4.13
C HIS A 207 -26.11 -8.17 4.49
N SER A 208 -25.29 -8.61 5.44
CA SER A 208 -24.02 -7.96 5.75
C SER A 208 -23.20 -7.83 4.47
N MET A 209 -22.91 -6.59 4.07
CA MET A 209 -21.80 -6.29 3.18
C MET A 209 -20.59 -7.10 3.64
N LYS A 210 -19.85 -7.72 2.70
CA LYS A 210 -18.65 -8.49 3.05
C LYS A 210 -17.52 -7.52 3.38
N LYS A 211 -17.58 -6.96 4.59
CA LYS A 211 -16.68 -5.91 5.08
C LYS A 211 -15.23 -6.35 4.90
N LEU A 212 -14.44 -5.51 4.25
CA LEU A 212 -13.01 -5.73 4.05
C LEU A 212 -12.25 -5.57 5.37
N SER A 213 -11.01 -6.04 5.45
CA SER A 213 -10.12 -5.66 6.55
C SER A 213 -9.71 -4.18 6.43
N LEU A 214 -9.35 -3.54 7.53
CA LEU A 214 -8.80 -2.18 7.50
C LEU A 214 -7.49 -2.13 6.69
N SER A 215 -6.71 -3.22 6.66
CA SER A 215 -5.52 -3.33 5.81
C SER A 215 -5.85 -3.32 4.32
N GLU A 216 -6.87 -4.05 3.87
CA GLU A 216 -7.33 -4.00 2.47
C GLU A 216 -7.87 -2.60 2.12
N LEU A 217 -8.64 -1.99 3.01
CA LEU A 217 -9.17 -0.64 2.77
C LEU A 217 -8.07 0.42 2.68
N VAL A 218 -7.05 0.37 3.57
CA VAL A 218 -5.93 1.31 3.51
C VAL A 218 -5.10 1.09 2.24
N ASP A 219 -4.77 -0.17 1.88
CA ASP A 219 -4.09 -0.54 0.63
C ASP A 219 -4.84 -0.05 -0.63
N MET A 220 -6.17 -0.02 -0.59
CA MET A 220 -7.02 0.45 -1.68
C MET A 220 -7.24 1.97 -1.73
N HIS A 221 -7.04 2.71 -0.64
CA HIS A 221 -7.47 4.11 -0.54
C HIS A 221 -6.42 5.08 0.01
N HIS A 222 -5.20 4.66 0.35
CA HIS A 222 -4.22 5.55 0.98
C HIS A 222 -3.80 6.77 0.13
N THR A 223 -3.87 6.67 -1.21
CA THR A 223 -3.61 7.80 -2.10
C THR A 223 -4.74 8.83 -2.17
N ASN A 224 -5.96 8.47 -1.74
CA ASN A 224 -7.07 9.41 -1.71
C ASN A 224 -6.76 10.58 -0.78
N GLU A 225 -7.09 11.79 -1.21
CA GLU A 225 -6.92 13.05 -0.51
C GLU A 225 -7.91 13.23 0.65
N ALA A 226 -7.44 13.94 1.66
CA ALA A 226 -8.24 14.38 2.79
C ALA A 226 -7.79 15.77 3.23
N SER A 227 -8.73 16.65 3.56
CA SER A 227 -8.44 17.99 4.08
C SER A 227 -7.77 17.94 5.46
N ILE A 228 -8.00 16.86 6.21
CA ILE A 228 -7.32 16.53 7.47
C ILE A 228 -6.79 15.10 7.34
N LEU A 229 -5.49 14.87 7.56
CA LEU A 229 -4.85 13.56 7.32
C LEU A 229 -5.53 12.41 8.08
N HIS A 230 -6.03 12.67 9.30
CA HIS A 230 -6.80 11.71 10.11
C HIS A 230 -7.94 11.04 9.38
N ASP A 231 -8.62 11.76 8.47
CA ASP A 231 -9.78 11.23 7.75
C ASP A 231 -9.41 10.09 6.80
N LYS A 232 -8.14 10.00 6.36
CA LYS A 232 -7.63 8.85 5.60
C LYS A 232 -7.74 7.53 6.38
N ILE A 233 -7.74 7.59 7.70
CA ILE A 233 -7.91 6.44 8.59
C ILE A 233 -9.37 6.37 9.06
N TYR A 234 -9.91 7.48 9.57
CA TYR A 234 -11.22 7.49 10.22
C TYR A 234 -12.39 7.18 9.27
N ALA A 235 -12.31 7.58 8.00
CA ALA A 235 -13.34 7.23 7.00
C ALA A 235 -13.42 5.72 6.73
N LEU A 236 -12.30 4.99 6.87
CA LEU A 236 -12.22 3.56 6.58
C LEU A 236 -12.64 2.68 7.75
N LEU A 237 -12.60 3.19 8.99
CA LEU A 237 -12.95 2.42 10.20
C LEU A 237 -14.40 1.94 10.18
N GLY A 238 -15.35 2.75 9.72
CA GLY A 238 -16.76 2.34 9.63
C GLY A 238 -17.02 1.24 8.58
N LEU A 239 -16.18 1.18 7.54
CA LEU A 239 -16.26 0.20 6.45
C LEU A 239 -15.53 -1.12 6.77
N SER A 240 -14.59 -1.09 7.73
CA SER A 240 -13.77 -2.22 8.14
C SER A 240 -14.56 -3.27 8.94
N SER A 241 -14.21 -4.53 8.72
CA SER A 241 -14.70 -5.70 9.48
C SER A 241 -14.07 -5.82 10.87
N ASP A 242 -12.86 -5.28 11.04
CA ASP A 242 -11.95 -5.50 12.16
C ASP A 242 -11.67 -4.24 13.01
N ALA A 243 -12.28 -3.09 12.69
CA ALA A 243 -12.12 -1.83 13.44
C ALA A 243 -12.47 -1.95 14.93
N HIS A 244 -13.38 -2.86 15.30
CA HIS A 244 -13.70 -3.19 16.69
C HIS A 244 -12.50 -3.73 17.50
N LYS A 245 -11.47 -4.23 16.83
CA LYS A 245 -10.19 -4.69 17.42
C LYS A 245 -9.17 -3.55 17.58
N ALA A 246 -9.49 -2.35 17.11
CA ALA A 246 -8.59 -1.19 17.03
C ALA A 246 -9.05 0.01 17.89
N PRO A 247 -9.33 -0.13 19.20
CA PRO A 247 -9.83 0.97 20.03
C PRO A 247 -8.85 2.17 20.09
N GLY A 248 -7.55 1.96 19.86
CA GLY A 248 -6.55 3.03 19.77
C GLY A 248 -6.63 3.88 18.49
N LEU A 249 -7.42 3.47 17.49
CA LEU A 249 -7.67 4.17 16.23
C LEU A 249 -9.00 4.91 16.19
N LEU A 250 -9.83 4.87 17.25
CA LEU A 250 -11.11 5.58 17.27
C LEU A 250 -10.92 7.10 17.00
N PRO A 251 -11.89 7.76 16.33
CA PRO A 251 -11.81 9.18 16.01
C PRO A 251 -11.48 10.06 17.23
N ASN A 252 -10.32 10.72 17.17
CA ASN A 252 -9.84 11.69 18.14
C ASN A 252 -8.86 12.63 17.44
N TYR A 253 -9.34 13.80 17.03
CA TYR A 253 -8.53 14.77 16.27
C TYR A 253 -7.49 15.50 17.13
N GLN A 254 -7.48 15.31 18.45
CA GLN A 254 -6.47 15.86 19.35
C GLN A 254 -5.17 15.03 19.34
N VAL A 255 -5.21 13.78 18.86
CA VAL A 255 -4.01 12.95 18.69
C VAL A 255 -3.23 13.46 17.47
N PRO A 256 -1.93 13.82 17.59
CA PRO A 256 -1.12 14.19 16.43
C PRO A 256 -1.07 13.09 15.36
N TRP A 257 -1.04 13.50 14.08
CA TRP A 257 -1.10 12.59 12.93
C TRP A 257 -0.06 11.46 13.01
N GLU A 258 1.17 11.80 13.34
CA GLU A 258 2.30 10.88 13.45
C GLU A 258 2.04 9.77 14.49
N HIS A 259 1.35 10.08 15.57
CA HIS A 259 0.97 9.10 16.60
C HIS A 259 -0.22 8.25 16.16
N LEU A 260 -1.21 8.82 15.45
CA LEU A 260 -2.30 8.04 14.87
C LEU A 260 -1.77 7.06 13.81
N PHE A 261 -0.89 7.52 12.93
CA PHE A 261 -0.30 6.70 11.88
C PHE A 261 0.62 5.59 12.44
N GLN A 262 1.38 5.89 13.50
CA GLN A 262 2.15 4.87 14.24
C GLN A 262 1.23 3.79 14.84
N ARG A 263 0.09 4.17 15.42
CA ARG A 263 -0.92 3.22 15.94
C ARG A 263 -1.55 2.37 14.84
N LEU A 264 -1.75 2.91 13.63
CA LEU A 264 -2.26 2.14 12.49
C LEU A 264 -1.28 1.03 12.12
N ILE A 265 0.01 1.35 12.05
CA ILE A 265 1.06 0.38 11.73
C ILE A 265 1.14 -0.70 12.82
N TRP A 266 1.05 -0.34 14.11
CA TRP A 266 0.96 -1.31 15.22
C TRP A 266 -0.38 -2.07 15.33
N PHE A 267 -1.39 -1.71 14.53
CA PHE A 267 -2.62 -2.49 14.40
C PHE A 267 -2.51 -3.51 13.27
N PHE A 268 -1.86 -3.15 12.17
CA PHE A 268 -1.56 -4.09 11.08
C PHE A 268 -0.45 -5.07 11.46
N LEU A 269 0.58 -4.58 12.15
CA LEU A 269 1.74 -5.33 12.64
C LEU A 269 1.61 -5.65 14.13
N ASP A 270 2.68 -6.20 14.71
CA ASP A 270 2.81 -6.39 16.16
C ASP A 270 3.28 -5.11 16.88
N LYS A 271 2.88 -4.93 18.15
CA LYS A 271 3.20 -3.73 18.95
C LYS A 271 4.68 -3.62 19.34
N HIS A 272 5.45 -4.70 19.28
CA HIS A 272 6.88 -4.71 19.56
C HIS A 272 7.72 -4.29 18.34
N VAL A 273 7.11 -4.13 17.15
CA VAL A 273 7.78 -3.56 15.98
C VAL A 273 8.14 -2.10 16.24
N LYS A 274 9.39 -1.72 15.99
CA LYS A 274 9.84 -0.33 16.17
C LYS A 274 9.46 0.48 14.94
N VAL A 275 8.61 1.49 15.14
CA VAL A 275 8.05 2.34 14.08
C VAL A 275 8.37 3.80 14.34
N LYS A 276 8.86 4.50 13.32
CA LYS A 276 9.08 5.95 13.30
C LYS A 276 8.18 6.59 12.25
N THR A 277 7.48 7.64 12.65
CA THR A 277 6.61 8.51 11.83
C THR A 277 7.02 9.96 12.04
N TRP A 278 6.55 10.86 11.17
CA TRP A 278 6.91 12.29 11.20
C TRP A 278 5.66 13.20 11.14
N PRO A 279 5.65 14.35 11.83
CA PRO A 279 4.52 15.27 11.83
C PRO A 279 4.12 15.70 10.41
N GLY A 280 2.82 15.61 10.11
CA GLY A 280 2.24 15.99 8.82
C GLY A 280 2.71 15.17 7.60
N ARG A 281 3.49 14.09 7.78
CA ARG A 281 4.00 13.25 6.67
C ARG A 281 3.33 11.89 6.64
N GLU A 282 2.94 11.46 5.45
CA GLU A 282 2.32 10.16 5.19
C GLU A 282 3.40 9.09 4.90
N ILE A 283 4.46 9.09 5.71
CA ILE A 283 5.63 8.21 5.56
C ILE A 283 5.99 7.64 6.93
N ALA A 284 6.34 6.36 6.97
CA ALA A 284 6.82 5.65 8.14
C ALA A 284 8.07 4.81 7.81
N SER A 285 8.99 4.73 8.77
CA SER A 285 10.04 3.71 8.80
C SER A 285 9.69 2.64 9.83
N ILE A 286 9.84 1.39 9.43
CA ILE A 286 9.42 0.21 10.18
C ILE A 286 10.63 -0.73 10.32
N GLN A 287 11.00 -1.04 11.55
CA GLN A 287 12.12 -1.92 11.90
C GLN A 287 11.55 -3.18 12.56
N SER A 288 11.60 -4.29 11.83
CA SER A 288 11.03 -5.57 12.23
C SER A 288 11.98 -6.71 11.89
N SER A 289 11.93 -7.78 12.67
CA SER A 289 12.40 -9.10 12.24
C SER A 289 11.35 -9.77 11.33
N GLY A 290 11.76 -10.73 10.50
CA GLY A 290 10.85 -11.50 9.64
C GLY A 290 11.55 -12.51 8.73
N TRP A 291 10.82 -13.10 7.79
CA TRP A 291 11.33 -14.12 6.87
C TRP A 291 10.92 -13.83 5.43
N VAL A 292 11.83 -14.01 4.47
CA VAL A 292 11.44 -14.06 3.05
C VAL A 292 10.74 -15.39 2.77
N LEU A 293 9.52 -15.33 2.23
CA LEU A 293 8.74 -16.51 1.85
C LEU A 293 9.01 -16.91 0.39
N GLY A 294 9.12 -15.92 -0.49
CA GLY A 294 9.29 -16.11 -1.93
C GLY A 294 9.13 -14.81 -2.73
N LEU A 295 9.06 -14.92 -4.06
CA LEU A 295 8.85 -13.78 -4.96
C LEU A 295 7.63 -13.92 -5.86
N ILE A 296 7.11 -12.78 -6.29
CA ILE A 296 6.11 -12.68 -7.34
C ILE A 296 6.76 -12.91 -8.71
N VAL A 297 6.24 -13.89 -9.46
CA VAL A 297 6.67 -14.29 -10.81
C VAL A 297 5.81 -13.63 -11.87
N THR A 298 4.50 -13.55 -11.63
CA THR A 298 3.56 -12.73 -12.41
C THR A 298 2.56 -12.08 -11.46
N ALA A 299 2.14 -10.87 -11.81
CA ALA A 299 1.03 -10.17 -11.20
C ALA A 299 0.07 -9.77 -12.34
N GLU A 300 -1.12 -10.35 -12.34
CA GLU A 300 -2.17 -10.10 -13.32
C GLU A 300 -3.28 -9.29 -12.63
N GLU A 301 -3.40 -8.02 -12.99
CA GLU A 301 -4.38 -7.11 -12.42
C GLU A 301 -5.70 -7.14 -13.20
N THR A 302 -6.80 -7.26 -12.47
CA THR A 302 -8.15 -6.94 -12.96
C THR A 302 -8.66 -5.69 -12.23
N HIS A 303 -9.80 -5.15 -12.66
CA HIS A 303 -10.44 -3.99 -12.03
C HIS A 303 -10.67 -4.10 -10.51
N THR A 304 -10.80 -5.31 -9.96
CA THR A 304 -11.15 -5.50 -8.53
C THR A 304 -10.21 -6.41 -7.76
N LYS A 305 -9.35 -7.17 -8.46
CA LYS A 305 -8.48 -8.21 -7.88
C LYS A 305 -7.13 -8.28 -8.56
N THR A 306 -6.10 -8.58 -7.80
CA THR A 306 -4.77 -8.93 -8.30
C THR A 306 -4.58 -10.44 -8.16
N PHE A 307 -4.22 -11.11 -9.25
CA PHE A 307 -3.81 -12.52 -9.25
C PHE A 307 -2.28 -12.59 -9.23
N LEU A 308 -1.71 -13.25 -8.23
CA LEU A 308 -0.29 -13.38 -8.03
C LEU A 308 0.14 -14.84 -8.24
N GLN A 309 1.08 -15.08 -9.15
CA GLN A 309 1.86 -16.31 -9.15
C GLN A 309 3.12 -16.08 -8.32
N VAL A 310 3.23 -16.75 -7.17
CA VAL A 310 4.38 -16.60 -6.26
C VAL A 310 5.23 -17.86 -6.29
N LEU A 311 6.54 -17.71 -6.50
CA LEU A 311 7.53 -18.76 -6.30
C LEU A 311 7.94 -18.78 -4.84
N LEU A 312 7.39 -19.74 -4.09
CA LEU A 312 7.71 -19.96 -2.69
C LEU A 312 8.94 -20.85 -2.56
N THR A 313 9.64 -20.60 -1.46
CA THR A 313 10.84 -21.30 -1.03
C THR A 313 10.52 -22.15 0.18
N GLY A 314 11.33 -23.17 0.47
CA GLY A 314 11.25 -23.93 1.72
C GLY A 314 12.27 -25.06 1.83
N GLU A 315 12.44 -25.57 3.04
CA GLU A 315 13.25 -26.77 3.30
C GLU A 315 12.41 -28.04 3.10
N ALA A 316 12.81 -28.91 2.18
CA ALA A 316 12.36 -30.29 2.20
C ALA A 316 13.17 -31.09 3.22
N LYS A 317 12.54 -32.08 3.85
CA LYS A 317 13.29 -33.16 4.49
C LYS A 317 14.08 -33.92 3.41
N MET A 318 15.40 -34.07 3.61
CA MET A 318 16.39 -34.64 2.67
C MET A 318 16.75 -33.72 1.47
N ASP A 319 17.83 -32.95 1.62
CA ASP A 319 18.76 -32.36 0.63
C ASP A 319 18.27 -31.65 -0.66
N TYR A 320 16.97 -31.58 -0.94
CA TYR A 320 16.42 -30.87 -2.09
C TYR A 320 15.57 -29.68 -1.65
N LYS A 321 16.11 -28.45 -1.74
CA LYS A 321 15.29 -27.23 -1.64
C LYS A 321 14.24 -27.26 -2.76
N LYS A 322 13.00 -27.58 -2.42
CA LYS A 322 11.89 -27.54 -3.37
C LYS A 322 11.41 -26.10 -3.43
N ALA A 323 11.59 -25.44 -4.57
CA ALA A 323 10.83 -24.24 -4.88
C ALA A 323 9.51 -24.68 -5.55
N TRP A 324 8.39 -24.06 -5.18
CA TRP A 324 7.09 -24.36 -5.79
C TRP A 324 6.31 -23.09 -6.08
N LYS A 325 5.46 -23.14 -7.12
CA LYS A 325 4.60 -22.03 -7.50
C LYS A 325 3.25 -22.16 -6.81
N VAL A 326 2.79 -21.09 -6.18
CA VAL A 326 1.44 -20.96 -5.63
C VAL A 326 0.73 -19.81 -6.33
N ARG A 327 -0.58 -19.95 -6.54
CA ARG A 327 -1.44 -18.86 -7.00
C ARG A 327 -2.25 -18.30 -5.84
N TRP A 328 -2.21 -16.99 -5.70
CA TRP A 328 -3.01 -16.23 -4.74
C TRP A 328 -3.79 -15.13 -5.44
N THR A 329 -4.90 -14.74 -4.83
CA THR A 329 -5.72 -13.59 -5.22
C THR A 329 -5.90 -12.69 -4.02
N MET A 330 -5.89 -11.38 -4.24
CA MET A 330 -6.27 -10.39 -3.24
C MET A 330 -7.02 -9.24 -3.90
N GLY A 331 -7.42 -8.23 -3.12
CA GLY A 331 -7.96 -6.98 -3.66
C GLY A 331 -6.95 -6.31 -4.62
N LYS A 332 -7.43 -5.42 -5.48
CA LYS A 332 -6.52 -4.58 -6.27
C LYS A 332 -5.85 -3.56 -5.33
N SER A 333 -4.52 -3.63 -5.17
CA SER A 333 -3.75 -2.60 -4.47
C SER A 333 -3.67 -1.32 -5.34
N VAL A 334 -3.49 -0.18 -4.70
CA VAL A 334 -3.22 1.09 -5.39
C VAL A 334 -1.84 1.11 -6.03
N GLU A 335 -0.82 0.55 -5.36
CA GLU A 335 0.51 0.46 -5.93
C GLU A 335 0.63 -0.78 -6.82
N SER A 336 1.08 -0.58 -8.07
CA SER A 336 1.28 -1.70 -9.00
C SER A 336 2.31 -2.68 -8.48
N ILE A 337 1.89 -3.94 -8.41
CA ILE A 337 2.74 -5.05 -7.97
C ILE A 337 3.48 -5.59 -9.18
N LYS A 338 4.80 -5.67 -9.07
CA LYS A 338 5.69 -5.98 -10.18
C LYS A 338 6.29 -7.37 -10.04
N GLN A 339 6.76 -7.88 -11.17
CA GLN A 339 7.59 -9.07 -11.17
C GLN A 339 8.80 -8.84 -10.27
N TYR A 340 9.12 -9.85 -9.47
CA TYR A 340 10.20 -9.90 -8.48
C TYR A 340 10.02 -9.08 -7.19
N ASP A 341 8.83 -8.54 -6.95
CA ASP A 341 8.48 -8.08 -5.60
C ASP A 341 8.56 -9.23 -4.59
N ILE A 342 9.05 -8.91 -3.39
CA ILE A 342 9.39 -9.86 -2.33
C ILE A 342 8.17 -10.05 -1.43
N VAL A 343 7.75 -11.31 -1.26
CA VAL A 343 6.76 -11.70 -0.26
C VAL A 343 7.51 -12.10 1.02
N CYS A 344 7.31 -11.36 2.09
CA CYS A 344 7.92 -11.63 3.39
C CYS A 344 6.87 -11.73 4.50
N LEU A 345 7.18 -12.46 5.57
CA LEU A 345 6.36 -12.53 6.77
C LEU A 345 7.11 -11.84 7.90
N LEU A 346 6.57 -10.73 8.42
CA LEU A 346 7.14 -10.06 9.58
C LEU A 346 6.83 -10.83 10.86
N GLN A 347 7.67 -10.70 11.88
CA GLN A 347 7.47 -11.39 13.14
C GLN A 347 6.23 -10.84 13.87
N GLY A 348 5.40 -11.74 14.39
CA GLY A 348 4.18 -11.40 15.13
C GLY A 348 2.92 -11.19 14.28
N VAL A 349 3.03 -11.18 12.93
CA VAL A 349 1.85 -11.13 12.04
C VAL A 349 1.52 -12.48 11.42
N SER A 350 0.24 -12.68 11.09
CA SER A 350 -0.21 -13.81 10.27
C SER A 350 0.03 -13.56 8.78
N ASP A 351 -0.38 -12.41 8.29
CA ASP A 351 -0.49 -12.16 6.85
C ASP A 351 0.79 -11.49 6.33
N PRO A 352 1.31 -11.88 5.16
CA PRO A 352 2.59 -11.40 4.68
C PRO A 352 2.53 -9.96 4.16
N SER A 353 3.69 -9.32 4.10
CA SER A 353 3.92 -8.04 3.43
C SER A 353 4.51 -8.27 2.03
N ILE A 354 4.23 -7.36 1.11
CA ILE A 354 4.86 -7.29 -0.23
C ILE A 354 5.75 -6.06 -0.25
N ILE A 355 7.05 -6.27 -0.50
CA ILE A 355 8.08 -5.23 -0.45
C ILE A 355 8.93 -5.24 -1.74
N ARG A 356 9.51 -4.09 -2.07
CA ARG A 356 10.37 -3.89 -3.25
C ARG A 356 11.67 -3.24 -2.81
N TYR A 357 12.80 -3.71 -3.35
CA TYR A 357 14.08 -3.02 -3.15
C TYR A 357 14.10 -1.69 -3.93
N SER A 358 14.58 -0.63 -3.27
CA SER A 358 14.75 0.70 -3.86
C SER A 358 15.81 1.46 -3.08
N ASP A 359 16.85 1.92 -3.77
CA ASP A 359 17.88 2.86 -3.27
C ASP A 359 18.44 2.47 -1.88
N GLY A 360 19.17 1.36 -1.84
CA GLY A 360 19.77 0.83 -0.60
C GLY A 360 18.81 0.24 0.46
N CYS A 361 17.49 0.36 0.30
CA CYS A 361 16.49 -0.03 1.31
C CYS A 361 15.29 -0.78 0.70
N PHE A 362 14.35 -1.24 1.55
CA PHE A 362 13.08 -1.82 1.10
C PHE A 362 11.91 -0.83 1.23
N ARG A 363 11.20 -0.59 0.12
CA ARG A 363 9.89 0.06 0.11
C ARG A 363 8.78 -0.96 0.35
N VAL A 364 7.81 -0.63 1.17
CA VAL A 364 6.56 -1.41 1.31
C VAL A 364 5.62 -1.07 0.17
N ILE A 365 5.17 -2.09 -0.57
CA ILE A 365 4.09 -1.97 -1.57
C ILE A 365 2.76 -2.27 -0.88
N VAL A 366 2.65 -3.44 -0.23
CA VAL A 366 1.49 -3.84 0.57
C VAL A 366 1.95 -4.22 1.98
N LEU A 367 1.55 -3.46 3.00
CA LEU A 367 2.03 -3.69 4.37
C LEU A 367 1.49 -5.00 4.97
N ARG A 368 0.24 -5.36 4.65
CA ARG A 368 -0.42 -6.59 5.11
C ARG A 368 -1.38 -7.11 4.04
N ALA A 369 -0.93 -8.07 3.25
CA ALA A 369 -1.67 -8.61 2.11
C ALA A 369 -2.65 -9.72 2.54
N VAL A 370 -3.95 -9.49 2.37
CA VAL A 370 -4.99 -10.50 2.64
C VAL A 370 -5.12 -11.45 1.43
N LEU A 371 -4.19 -12.40 1.38
CA LEU A 371 -4.07 -13.40 0.31
C LEU A 371 -5.11 -14.53 0.46
N ARG A 372 -5.77 -14.85 -0.65
CA ARG A 372 -6.78 -15.92 -0.78
C ARG A 372 -6.32 -16.89 -1.86
N LYS A 373 -6.45 -18.21 -1.67
CA LYS A 373 -6.07 -19.18 -2.72
C LYS A 373 -7.08 -19.21 -3.86
N THR A 374 -6.61 -19.44 -5.09
CA THR A 374 -7.47 -19.72 -6.26
C THR A 374 -7.98 -21.15 -6.28
N ASP A 375 -7.15 -22.10 -5.84
CA ASP A 375 -7.40 -23.53 -5.93
C ASP A 375 -7.74 -24.11 -4.55
N VAL A 376 -8.87 -24.81 -4.46
CA VAL A 376 -9.49 -25.27 -3.20
C VAL A 376 -8.75 -26.47 -2.56
N ALA A 377 -7.85 -27.12 -3.30
CA ALA A 377 -7.32 -28.44 -2.94
C ALA A 377 -6.28 -28.47 -1.80
N ASP A 378 -5.59 -27.35 -1.49
CA ASP A 378 -4.47 -27.35 -0.53
C ASP A 378 -4.47 -26.09 0.35
N ASN A 379 -5.16 -26.08 1.49
CA ASN A 379 -4.93 -25.04 2.51
C ASN A 379 -3.57 -25.19 3.23
N ALA A 380 -2.81 -26.25 2.94
CA ALA A 380 -1.60 -26.62 3.67
C ALA A 380 -0.43 -25.64 3.53
N ASP A 381 -0.17 -25.03 2.36
CA ASP A 381 1.15 -24.43 2.07
C ASP A 381 1.57 -23.27 2.97
N LEU A 382 0.67 -22.35 3.31
CA LEU A 382 1.05 -21.13 4.04
C LEU A 382 1.26 -21.46 5.53
N GLU A 383 0.41 -22.32 6.11
CA GLU A 383 0.64 -22.90 7.44
C GLU A 383 1.89 -23.80 7.48
N LYS A 384 2.14 -24.57 6.43
CA LYS A 384 3.34 -25.40 6.29
C LYS A 384 4.61 -24.55 6.27
N ILE A 385 4.62 -23.44 5.52
CA ILE A 385 5.73 -22.47 5.53
C ILE A 385 5.87 -21.81 6.91
N ARG A 386 4.77 -21.41 7.57
CA ARG A 386 4.80 -20.92 8.97
C ARG A 386 5.36 -21.97 9.93
N SER A 387 5.16 -23.26 9.65
CA SER A 387 5.68 -24.38 10.46
C SER A 387 7.15 -24.72 10.24
N GLU A 388 7.80 -24.17 9.21
CA GLU A 388 9.24 -24.36 8.94
C GLU A 388 10.12 -23.57 9.93
N LYS A 389 10.20 -24.08 11.17
CA LYS A 389 10.94 -23.51 12.32
C LYS A 389 12.46 -23.30 12.10
N ASN A 390 13.01 -23.69 10.95
CA ASN A 390 14.43 -23.64 10.66
C ASN A 390 14.89 -22.34 9.99
N ARG A 391 13.97 -21.51 9.46
CA ARG A 391 14.38 -20.27 8.81
C ARG A 391 14.80 -19.22 9.84
N PRO A 392 15.96 -18.57 9.67
CA PRO A 392 16.34 -17.47 10.53
C PRO A 392 15.50 -16.22 10.26
N ALA A 393 15.15 -15.52 11.34
CA ALA A 393 14.55 -14.20 11.20
C ALA A 393 15.63 -13.19 10.77
N LEU A 394 15.40 -12.55 9.63
CA LEU A 394 16.17 -11.45 9.06
C LEU A 394 15.70 -10.13 9.67
N ASN A 395 16.60 -9.16 9.77
CA ASN A 395 16.21 -7.78 10.07
C ASN A 395 15.73 -7.10 8.79
N PHE A 396 14.56 -6.46 8.85
CA PHE A 396 14.03 -5.61 7.79
C PHE A 396 13.96 -4.17 8.27
N HIS A 397 14.52 -3.26 7.47
CA HIS A 397 14.21 -1.84 7.51
C HIS A 397 13.33 -1.54 6.32
N LEU A 398 12.08 -1.20 6.60
CA LEU A 398 11.08 -0.92 5.58
C LEU A 398 10.70 0.56 5.62
N VAL A 399 10.48 1.16 4.46
CA VAL A 399 9.89 2.49 4.32
C VAL A 399 8.53 2.34 3.65
N TRP A 400 7.48 2.81 4.30
CA TRP A 400 6.12 2.84 3.75
C TRP A 400 5.69 4.29 3.61
N GLY A 401 5.45 4.73 2.38
CA GLY A 401 5.07 6.11 2.06
C GLY A 401 3.90 6.14 1.10
N TRP A 402 2.84 6.88 1.43
CA TRP A 402 1.58 6.86 0.67
C TRP A 402 1.56 7.78 -0.57
N LYS A 403 2.67 8.48 -0.87
CA LYS A 403 2.80 9.42 -2.00
C LYS A 403 4.13 9.21 -2.73
N GLU A 404 4.05 8.72 -3.97
CA GLU A 404 5.23 8.43 -4.79
C GLU A 404 6.10 9.65 -5.08
N GLN A 405 5.49 10.81 -5.34
CA GLN A 405 6.18 12.06 -5.71
C GLN A 405 7.12 12.60 -4.61
N LEU A 406 6.95 12.19 -3.36
CA LEU A 406 7.87 12.57 -2.28
C LEU A 406 9.11 11.67 -2.26
N LEU A 407 8.96 10.38 -2.58
CA LEU A 407 10.05 9.38 -2.50
C LEU A 407 11.14 9.56 -3.57
N THR A 408 10.86 10.26 -4.67
CA THR A 408 11.87 10.60 -5.68
C THR A 408 12.72 11.83 -5.31
N SER A 409 12.39 12.52 -4.22
CA SER A 409 13.10 13.73 -3.74
C SER A 409 13.66 13.58 -2.31
N LEU A 410 13.31 12.48 -1.62
CA LEU A 410 13.78 12.13 -0.28
C LEU A 410 14.62 10.86 -0.37
N ASP A 411 15.85 10.91 0.14
CA ASP A 411 16.71 9.73 0.29
C ASP A 411 16.00 8.72 1.23
N ILE A 412 15.56 7.59 0.66
CA ILE A 412 14.78 6.55 1.33
C ILE A 412 15.64 5.87 2.42
N LEU A 413 16.93 5.74 2.14
CA LEU A 413 17.92 5.15 3.03
C LEU A 413 18.22 6.07 4.23
N ASP A 414 18.28 7.38 4.03
CA ASP A 414 18.40 8.36 5.12
C ASP A 414 17.16 8.33 6.06
N LEU A 415 15.94 8.22 5.51
CA LEU A 415 14.71 8.06 6.33
C LEU A 415 14.71 6.77 7.16
N ALA A 416 15.15 5.66 6.57
CA ALA A 416 15.30 4.39 7.28
C ALA A 416 16.37 4.48 8.38
N ALA A 417 17.46 5.20 8.12
CA ALA A 417 18.55 5.41 9.06
C ALA A 417 18.20 6.34 10.22
N GLU A 418 17.45 7.43 9.98
CA GLU A 418 16.96 8.33 11.04
C GLU A 418 16.21 7.53 12.11
N ALA A 419 15.39 6.56 11.70
CA ALA A 419 14.66 5.68 12.59
C ALA A 419 15.56 4.72 13.40
N VAL A 420 16.75 4.35 12.91
CA VAL A 420 17.71 3.53 13.68
C VAL A 420 18.27 4.33 14.86
N GLY A 421 18.61 5.60 14.64
CA GLY A 421 19.04 6.54 15.69
C GLY A 421 20.51 6.37 16.15
N THR A 422 21.37 5.76 15.33
CA THR A 422 22.80 5.55 15.65
C THR A 422 23.72 6.26 14.65
N LYS A 423 24.99 6.50 15.01
CA LYS A 423 25.98 7.13 14.12
C LYS A 423 26.30 6.30 12.85
N SER A 424 26.11 4.99 12.91
CA SER A 424 26.32 4.02 11.82
C SER A 424 24.99 3.53 11.21
N ALA A 425 23.88 4.26 11.40
CA ALA A 425 22.53 3.81 11.06
C ALA A 425 22.36 3.34 9.60
N ILE A 426 22.85 4.14 8.66
CA ILE A 426 22.80 3.89 7.22
C ILE A 426 23.51 2.57 6.87
N GLU A 427 24.69 2.37 7.44
CA GLU A 427 25.51 1.19 7.20
C GLU A 427 24.84 -0.09 7.72
N LYS A 428 24.08 0.02 8.81
CA LYS A 428 23.25 -1.08 9.34
C LYS A 428 22.10 -1.39 8.39
N VAL A 429 21.40 -0.37 7.88
CA VAL A 429 20.31 -0.55 6.90
C VAL A 429 20.83 -1.26 5.65
N LEU A 430 21.90 -0.73 5.04
CA LEU A 430 22.56 -1.32 3.86
C LEU A 430 22.97 -2.78 4.10
N TRP A 431 23.54 -3.10 5.26
CA TRP A 431 23.96 -4.46 5.56
C TRP A 431 22.79 -5.43 5.76
N ASP A 432 21.80 -5.04 6.57
CA ASP A 432 20.60 -5.88 6.79
C ASP A 432 19.86 -6.13 5.45
N THR A 433 19.77 -5.12 4.57
CA THR A 433 19.24 -5.25 3.21
C THR A 433 20.05 -6.23 2.34
N ASN A 434 21.39 -6.13 2.36
CA ASN A 434 22.28 -7.05 1.64
C ASN A 434 22.07 -8.51 2.07
N VAL A 435 21.99 -8.75 3.38
CA VAL A 435 21.76 -10.11 3.94
C VAL A 435 20.40 -10.66 3.49
N ALA A 436 19.35 -9.84 3.50
CA ALA A 436 18.01 -10.25 3.05
C ALA A 436 17.98 -10.62 1.56
N MET A 437 18.61 -9.82 0.68
CA MET A 437 18.71 -10.10 -0.76
C MET A 437 19.52 -11.39 -1.04
N HIS A 438 20.59 -11.61 -0.27
CA HIS A 438 21.37 -12.84 -0.33
C HIS A 438 20.58 -14.10 0.05
N GLU A 439 19.79 -14.05 1.12
CA GLU A 439 18.93 -15.15 1.52
C GLU A 439 17.88 -15.46 0.45
N THR A 440 17.28 -14.42 -0.15
CA THR A 440 16.36 -14.54 -1.29
C THR A 440 17.00 -15.29 -2.47
N ALA A 441 18.18 -14.87 -2.92
CA ALA A 441 18.89 -15.51 -4.05
C ALA A 441 19.36 -16.94 -3.74
N CYS A 442 19.68 -17.25 -2.47
CA CYS A 442 20.07 -18.61 -2.06
C CYS A 442 18.89 -19.59 -1.97
N ASN A 443 17.67 -19.07 -2.01
CA ASN A 443 16.44 -19.85 -1.88
C ASN A 443 15.67 -20.00 -3.20
N CYS A 444 15.83 -19.09 -4.18
CA CYS A 444 15.35 -19.32 -5.55
C CYS A 444 16.45 -19.16 -6.60
N GLN A 445 16.58 -20.15 -7.48
CA GLN A 445 17.60 -20.21 -8.52
C GLN A 445 17.54 -19.10 -9.59
N ASN A 446 16.44 -18.32 -9.65
CA ASN A 446 16.19 -17.32 -10.69
C ASN A 446 16.31 -15.85 -10.21
N ILE A 447 16.79 -15.61 -8.97
CA ILE A 447 16.85 -14.25 -8.37
C ILE A 447 18.29 -13.75 -8.17
N TYR A 448 19.25 -14.40 -8.83
CA TYR A 448 20.64 -13.97 -8.70
C TYR A 448 20.84 -12.54 -9.25
N TRP A 449 20.12 -12.12 -10.30
CA TRP A 449 20.33 -10.82 -10.93
C TRP A 449 19.85 -9.63 -10.08
N GLN A 450 18.68 -9.71 -9.44
CA GLN A 450 18.13 -8.65 -8.60
C GLN A 450 18.97 -8.50 -7.33
N ALA A 451 19.36 -9.63 -6.73
CA ALA A 451 20.26 -9.62 -5.59
C ALA A 451 21.64 -9.07 -5.97
N MET A 452 22.15 -9.37 -7.18
CA MET A 452 23.38 -8.76 -7.71
C MET A 452 23.24 -7.24 -7.79
N LEU A 453 22.26 -6.72 -8.53
CA LEU A 453 22.10 -5.27 -8.70
C LEU A 453 21.93 -4.52 -7.37
N ALA A 454 21.12 -5.05 -6.44
CA ALA A 454 20.99 -4.50 -5.11
C ALA A 454 22.33 -4.53 -4.33
N THR A 455 23.11 -5.60 -4.48
CA THR A 455 24.44 -5.71 -3.86
C THR A 455 25.48 -4.79 -4.53
N GLU A 456 25.39 -4.56 -5.84
CA GLU A 456 26.23 -3.58 -6.57
C GLU A 456 25.94 -2.15 -6.07
N ASP A 457 24.66 -1.80 -5.90
CA ASP A 457 24.24 -0.51 -5.38
C ASP A 457 24.60 -0.31 -3.91
N ILE A 458 24.43 -1.34 -3.07
CA ILE A 458 24.89 -1.33 -1.67
C ILE A 458 26.42 -1.19 -1.58
N LEU A 459 27.18 -1.89 -2.44
CA LEU A 459 28.63 -1.75 -2.55
C LEU A 459 29.04 -0.32 -2.97
N ARG A 460 28.33 0.27 -3.94
CA ARG A 460 28.52 1.67 -4.36
C ARG A 460 28.32 2.61 -3.16
N LEU A 461 27.18 2.50 -2.47
CA LEU A 461 26.83 3.33 -1.31
C LEU A 461 27.84 3.18 -0.14
N PHE A 462 28.32 1.96 0.13
CA PHE A 462 29.41 1.75 1.10
C PHE A 462 30.74 2.38 0.63
N THR A 463 31.07 2.29 -0.67
CA THR A 463 32.29 2.86 -1.23
C THR A 463 32.28 4.39 -1.18
N GLU A 464 31.12 5.01 -1.46
CA GLU A 464 30.91 6.45 -1.40
C GLU A 464 30.99 6.98 0.04
N ARG A 465 30.33 6.31 1.00
CA ARG A 465 30.22 6.78 2.39
C ARG A 465 31.44 6.45 3.26
N LEU A 466 32.06 5.27 3.08
CA LEU A 466 33.12 4.75 3.96
C LEU A 466 34.47 4.62 3.26
N GLY A 467 34.50 4.68 1.93
CA GLY A 467 35.70 4.48 1.13
C GLY A 467 36.05 3.00 0.89
N PHE A 468 36.92 2.82 -0.11
CA PHE A 468 37.34 1.50 -0.60
C PHE A 468 38.24 0.70 0.36
N GLN A 469 38.72 1.28 1.47
CA GLN A 469 39.52 0.57 2.47
C GLN A 469 38.69 0.09 3.66
N HIS A 470 37.42 0.53 3.77
CA HIS A 470 36.61 0.25 4.93
C HIS A 470 36.11 -1.21 4.94
N PRO A 471 36.22 -1.95 6.06
CA PRO A 471 35.88 -3.36 6.12
C PRO A 471 34.48 -3.75 5.59
N LYS A 472 33.45 -2.93 5.85
CA LYS A 472 32.08 -3.16 5.36
C LYS A 472 32.00 -3.13 3.82
N THR A 473 32.77 -2.26 3.17
CA THR A 473 32.88 -2.18 1.69
C THR A 473 33.49 -3.47 1.12
N TRP A 474 34.48 -4.06 1.81
CA TRP A 474 35.10 -5.33 1.42
C TRP A 474 34.14 -6.51 1.59
N LEU A 475 33.36 -6.51 2.66
CA LEU A 475 32.33 -7.52 2.89
C LEU A 475 31.22 -7.46 1.82
N ALA A 476 30.75 -6.27 1.44
CA ALA A 476 29.79 -6.09 0.34
C ALA A 476 30.37 -6.56 -1.01
N PHE A 477 31.63 -6.23 -1.31
CA PHE A 477 32.32 -6.68 -2.52
C PHE A 477 32.49 -8.20 -2.57
N TYR A 478 32.81 -8.82 -1.43
CA TYR A 478 32.85 -10.27 -1.31
C TYR A 478 31.45 -10.88 -1.49
N SER A 479 30.41 -10.27 -0.92
CA SER A 479 29.00 -10.64 -1.09
C SER A 479 28.65 -10.71 -2.59
N LEU A 480 29.03 -9.68 -3.34
CA LEU A 480 28.87 -9.61 -4.78
C LEU A 480 29.60 -10.76 -5.49
N ALA A 481 30.90 -10.96 -5.22
CA ALA A 481 31.67 -12.05 -5.81
C ALA A 481 31.02 -13.43 -5.58
N LEU A 482 30.43 -13.64 -4.40
CA LEU A 482 29.71 -14.87 -4.07
C LEU A 482 28.45 -15.07 -4.90
N LEU A 483 27.65 -14.03 -5.16
CA LEU A 483 26.51 -14.11 -6.07
C LEU A 483 26.96 -14.46 -7.49
N TYR A 484 28.00 -13.80 -8.01
CA TYR A 484 28.49 -14.02 -9.39
C TYR A 484 29.08 -15.40 -9.61
N SER A 485 29.75 -15.96 -8.61
CA SER A 485 30.27 -17.32 -8.68
C SER A 485 29.16 -18.37 -8.87
N LYS A 486 27.98 -18.11 -8.33
CA LYS A 486 26.83 -19.03 -8.26
C LYS A 486 25.78 -18.80 -9.34
N GLY A 487 25.48 -17.55 -9.67
CA GLY A 487 24.45 -17.19 -10.63
C GLY A 487 24.70 -17.80 -12.00
N ASN A 488 23.62 -18.25 -12.65
CA ASN A 488 23.64 -18.64 -14.06
C ASN A 488 23.35 -17.40 -14.92
N ILE A 489 24.36 -16.55 -15.10
CA ILE A 489 24.21 -15.19 -15.69
C ILE A 489 23.98 -15.24 -17.22
N GLY A 490 24.15 -16.41 -17.85
CA GLY A 490 24.06 -16.54 -19.31
C GLY A 490 25.20 -15.81 -20.04
N ALA A 491 25.00 -15.54 -21.33
CA ALA A 491 25.93 -14.73 -22.14
C ALA A 491 25.49 -13.26 -22.28
N GLU A 492 24.31 -12.92 -21.75
CA GLU A 492 23.75 -11.57 -21.82
C GLU A 492 24.37 -10.68 -20.74
N ARG A 493 25.08 -9.64 -21.16
CA ARG A 493 25.34 -8.46 -20.32
C ARG A 493 23.97 -7.81 -20.03
N ILE A 494 23.71 -7.19 -18.88
CA ILE A 494 24.55 -6.18 -18.22
C ILE A 494 24.45 -6.28 -16.69
N PRO A 495 25.60 -6.31 -16.02
CA PRO A 495 25.76 -5.73 -14.69
C PRO A 495 26.56 -4.41 -14.72
N LEU A 496 26.43 -3.59 -13.67
CA LEU A 496 27.00 -2.24 -13.62
C LEU A 496 28.51 -2.25 -13.47
N LEU A 497 29.05 -3.32 -12.90
CA LEU A 497 30.49 -3.60 -12.86
C LEU A 497 30.87 -4.50 -14.05
N ASN A 498 32.04 -4.25 -14.65
CA ASN A 498 32.60 -5.11 -15.71
C ASN A 498 33.24 -6.36 -15.08
N PHE A 499 32.37 -7.11 -14.41
CA PHE A 499 32.62 -8.10 -13.39
C PHE A 499 31.92 -9.37 -13.82
N ASP A 500 32.69 -10.43 -14.02
CA ASP A 500 32.20 -11.68 -14.57
C ASP A 500 32.44 -12.84 -13.59
N ARG A 501 31.93 -14.01 -13.97
CA ARG A 501 32.04 -15.23 -13.16
C ARG A 501 33.48 -15.70 -12.97
N THR A 502 34.40 -15.31 -13.85
CA THR A 502 35.83 -15.65 -13.76
C THR A 502 36.50 -14.76 -12.73
N LYS A 503 36.39 -13.42 -12.87
CA LYS A 503 36.89 -12.45 -11.89
C LYS A 503 36.34 -12.73 -10.49
N ALA A 504 35.06 -13.05 -10.38
CA ALA A 504 34.42 -13.43 -9.12
C ALA A 504 35.05 -14.69 -8.49
N ARG A 505 35.37 -15.71 -9.30
CA ARG A 505 36.08 -16.92 -8.84
C ARG A 505 37.51 -16.62 -8.43
N ASP A 506 38.23 -15.77 -9.18
CA ASP A 506 39.60 -15.37 -8.84
C ASP A 506 39.65 -14.65 -7.49
N ILE A 507 38.71 -13.74 -7.24
CA ILE A 507 38.54 -13.03 -5.95
C ILE A 507 38.26 -14.04 -4.82
N LEU A 508 37.34 -14.97 -4.99
CA LEU A 508 37.04 -16.00 -3.98
C LEU A 508 38.23 -16.94 -3.74
N GLY A 509 38.98 -17.27 -4.79
CA GLY A 509 40.21 -18.06 -4.71
C GLY A 509 41.33 -17.34 -3.95
N LEU A 510 41.50 -16.03 -4.18
CA LEU A 510 42.39 -15.16 -3.39
C LEU A 510 41.96 -15.06 -1.91
N CYS A 511 40.67 -15.24 -1.62
CA CYS A 511 40.13 -15.35 -0.26
C CYS A 511 40.29 -16.75 0.37
N GLY A 512 40.94 -17.71 -0.31
CA GLY A 512 41.13 -19.08 0.18
C GLY A 512 39.91 -19.99 0.03
N ILE A 513 38.88 -19.57 -0.73
CA ILE A 513 37.60 -20.27 -0.81
C ILE A 513 37.57 -21.13 -2.07
N GLN A 514 38.09 -22.36 -1.93
CA GLN A 514 38.24 -23.32 -3.02
C GLN A 514 36.98 -24.19 -3.25
N HIS A 515 37.03 -24.94 -4.36
CA HIS A 515 35.95 -25.61 -5.11
C HIS A 515 35.01 -26.61 -4.39
N HIS A 516 34.98 -26.73 -3.06
CA HIS A 516 33.98 -27.58 -2.39
C HIS A 516 32.62 -26.86 -2.27
N PHE A 517 31.77 -27.12 -3.25
CA PHE A 517 30.55 -26.37 -3.62
C PHE A 517 29.46 -26.21 -2.54
N GLU A 518 29.49 -26.97 -1.45
CA GLU A 518 28.31 -27.12 -0.59
C GLU A 518 28.29 -26.30 0.71
N LYS A 519 29.38 -25.65 1.18
CA LYS A 519 29.40 -25.13 2.57
C LYS A 519 29.77 -23.65 2.79
N ASN A 520 30.02 -22.82 1.78
CA ASN A 520 30.73 -21.53 2.03
C ASN A 520 29.88 -20.25 2.20
N LEU A 521 28.59 -20.23 1.84
CA LEU A 521 27.72 -19.11 2.27
C LEU A 521 27.51 -19.13 3.79
N ALA A 522 27.57 -20.33 4.36
CA ALA A 522 27.46 -20.63 5.78
C ALA A 522 28.55 -20.01 6.66
N LEU A 523 29.69 -19.64 6.07
CA LEU A 523 30.86 -19.17 6.80
C LEU A 523 30.93 -17.64 6.85
N LEU A 524 30.28 -16.96 5.88
CA LEU A 524 30.12 -15.51 5.92
C LEU A 524 28.79 -15.06 6.54
N VAL A 525 27.73 -15.87 6.42
CA VAL A 525 26.36 -15.51 6.84
C VAL A 525 25.73 -16.52 7.82
N GLY A 526 26.40 -17.67 8.08
CA GLY A 526 25.91 -18.73 8.97
C GLY A 526 24.98 -19.75 8.31
N ARG A 527 25.33 -21.06 8.29
CA ARG A 527 24.30 -22.13 8.09
C ARG A 527 23.53 -22.41 9.37
N ASN A 528 24.18 -22.22 10.51
CA ASN A 528 23.51 -22.06 11.78
C ASN A 528 23.49 -20.56 12.08
N TYR A 529 22.38 -19.89 11.75
CA TYR A 529 22.16 -18.48 12.08
C TYR A 529 22.05 -18.23 13.61
N GLN A 530 22.15 -19.28 14.43
CA GLN A 530 22.35 -19.24 15.88
C GLN A 530 23.82 -19.06 16.29
N ARG A 531 24.78 -19.23 15.37
CA ARG A 531 26.22 -19.01 15.60
C ARG A 531 26.70 -17.78 14.84
N ARG A 532 25.99 -16.66 15.00
CA ARG A 532 26.29 -15.34 14.42
C ARG A 532 27.69 -14.87 14.80
N MET A 533 28.70 -15.24 14.01
CA MET A 533 30.10 -14.94 14.34
C MET A 533 30.47 -13.45 14.24
N TYR A 534 29.61 -12.63 13.61
CA TYR A 534 29.80 -11.18 13.46
C TYR A 534 28.52 -10.34 13.64
N ILE A 535 27.35 -10.95 13.84
CA ILE A 535 26.06 -10.21 13.84
C ILE A 535 25.58 -9.86 15.26
N ASP A 536 25.96 -10.66 16.27
CA ASP A 536 25.64 -10.40 17.69
C ASP A 536 26.81 -9.74 18.44
N GLU A 537 27.94 -9.45 17.79
CA GLU A 537 29.04 -8.74 18.42
C GLU A 537 28.69 -7.24 18.57
N PRO A 538 28.79 -6.64 19.78
CA PRO A 538 28.46 -5.23 20.02
C PRO A 538 29.21 -4.26 19.09
N ASP A 539 30.42 -4.63 18.66
CA ASP A 539 31.28 -3.85 17.78
C ASP A 539 30.79 -3.77 16.33
N PHE A 540 29.95 -4.73 15.91
CA PHE A 540 29.28 -4.68 14.61
C PHE A 540 28.13 -3.66 14.61
N ILE A 541 27.37 -3.58 15.70
CA ILE A 541 26.23 -2.68 15.87
C ILE A 541 26.69 -1.23 16.12
N SER A 542 27.83 -1.04 16.79
CA SER A 542 28.44 0.28 17.03
C SER A 542 29.19 0.84 15.82
N GLY A 543 29.61 -0.03 14.89
CA GLY A 543 30.38 0.34 13.70
C GLY A 543 31.90 0.38 13.92
N SER A 544 32.42 -0.27 14.97
CA SER A 544 33.85 -0.27 15.34
C SER A 544 34.62 -1.53 14.95
N MET A 545 33.99 -2.50 14.27
CA MET A 545 34.59 -3.80 13.95
C MET A 545 35.80 -3.72 13.00
N GLU A 546 36.97 -4.15 13.48
CA GLU A 546 38.11 -4.50 12.63
C GLU A 546 37.91 -5.90 12.01
N VAL A 547 37.71 -5.99 10.69
CA VAL A 547 37.78 -7.29 9.99
C VAL A 547 39.23 -7.79 10.01
N PRO A 548 39.48 -9.10 10.28
CA PRO A 548 40.82 -9.66 10.27
C PRO A 548 41.59 -9.35 8.98
N GLN A 549 42.66 -8.57 9.09
CA GLN A 549 43.48 -8.15 7.95
C GLN A 549 44.33 -9.30 7.41
N HIS A 550 43.77 -10.14 6.54
CA HIS A 550 44.60 -11.00 5.69
C HIS A 550 45.28 -10.15 4.60
N ILE A 551 46.49 -9.67 4.92
CA ILE A 551 47.34 -8.75 4.13
C ILE A 551 47.46 -9.08 2.63
N LYS A 552 47.28 -10.35 2.22
CA LYS A 552 47.27 -10.75 0.80
C LYS A 552 46.06 -10.24 0.01
N LEU A 553 44.88 -10.08 0.62
CA LEU A 553 43.69 -9.49 -0.03
C LEU A 553 43.93 -8.03 -0.43
N GLN A 554 44.60 -7.26 0.42
CA GLN A 554 44.73 -5.80 0.29
C GLN A 554 45.41 -5.33 -1.01
N ARG A 555 46.30 -6.14 -1.61
CA ARG A 555 46.96 -5.76 -2.88
C ARG A 555 46.10 -6.07 -4.10
N ALA A 556 45.56 -7.28 -4.21
CA ALA A 556 44.84 -7.71 -5.41
C ALA A 556 43.50 -6.99 -5.61
N LEU A 557 42.74 -6.73 -4.54
CA LEU A 557 41.46 -6.05 -4.64
C LEU A 557 41.58 -4.51 -4.78
N LYS A 558 42.74 -3.92 -4.44
CA LYS A 558 42.95 -2.46 -4.51
C LYS A 558 42.93 -1.93 -5.94
N ASP A 559 43.38 -2.73 -6.91
CA ASP A 559 43.36 -2.34 -8.32
C ASP A 559 41.96 -2.56 -8.95
N LEU A 560 41.24 -3.61 -8.55
CA LEU A 560 39.83 -3.82 -8.91
C LEU A 560 38.90 -2.72 -8.35
N LEU A 561 39.10 -2.29 -7.10
CA LEU A 561 38.37 -1.17 -6.50
C LEU A 561 38.82 0.22 -7.02
N ARG A 562 39.89 0.29 -7.82
CA ARG A 562 40.23 1.51 -8.60
C ARG A 562 39.44 1.58 -9.90
N GLU A 563 39.16 0.46 -10.55
CA GLU A 563 38.29 0.42 -11.75
C GLU A 563 36.86 0.91 -11.45
N THR A 564 36.37 0.73 -10.23
CA THR A 564 35.04 1.22 -9.80
C THR A 564 35.03 2.72 -9.52
N LYS A 565 36.13 3.27 -8.98
CA LYS A 565 36.25 4.69 -8.59
C LYS A 565 36.18 5.69 -9.75
N HIS A 566 36.50 5.27 -10.97
CA HIS A 566 36.59 6.14 -12.14
C HIS A 566 35.33 6.16 -13.03
N ARG A 567 34.21 5.60 -12.56
CA ARG A 567 32.92 5.67 -13.29
C ARG A 567 32.10 6.88 -12.84
N PRO A 568 31.40 7.58 -13.75
CA PRO A 568 30.53 8.69 -13.39
C PRO A 568 29.35 8.21 -12.55
N THR A 569 28.80 9.11 -11.73
CA THR A 569 27.55 8.90 -10.99
C THR A 569 26.45 8.39 -11.91
N MET A 570 25.82 7.27 -11.55
CA MET A 570 24.60 6.84 -12.20
C MET A 570 23.51 7.90 -11.98
N LYS A 571 23.06 8.50 -13.09
CA LYS A 571 21.62 8.69 -13.21
C LYS A 571 21.04 7.32 -13.50
N LEU A 572 20.21 6.82 -12.60
CA LEU A 572 19.26 5.76 -12.93
C LEU A 572 18.26 6.39 -13.90
N ASP A 573 18.52 6.28 -15.19
CA ASP A 573 17.42 6.28 -16.15
C ASP A 573 16.49 5.11 -15.76
N PRO A 574 15.17 5.24 -15.90
CA PRO A 574 14.25 4.17 -15.53
C PRO A 574 14.63 2.87 -16.25
N LEU A 575 14.85 1.80 -15.49
CA LEU A 575 15.04 0.45 -16.04
C LEU A 575 13.68 -0.16 -16.44
N PHE A 576 12.93 0.58 -17.26
CA PHE A 576 11.70 0.21 -17.96
C PHE A 576 11.53 1.10 -19.20
#